data_AF-A0A0C3DJ56-F1
#
_entry.id   AF-A0A0C3DJ56-F1
#
_cell.length_a   1.000
_cell.length_b   1.000
_cell.length_c   1.000
_cell.angle_alpha   90.00
_cell.angle_beta   90.00
_cell.angle_gamma   90.00
#
_symmetry.space_group_name_H-M   'P 1'
#
loop_
_entity.id
_entity.type
_entity.pdbx_description
1 polymer ?
#
loop_
_entity_poly.entity_id
_entity_poly.type
_entity_poly.pdbx_seq_one_letter_code
_entity_poly.pdbx_strand_id
1 'polypeptide(L)'
;EELEIQNFPNLLRDFLSQQLNTNAGGPQPAIFTGHLKIYHSTTATFVSPSDPCGVGHARCEQIKAMPSWFHGPECYDTVFVNTDDTWEGMQAMEVAWIVCFFSLPCTNGVSYPCALIHWFDYVADKLDKLTGMWMVKLSFLVDHTATFLLSTLTPSSVQHI
;
A
#
# COMPACT_ATOMS: atom_id res chain seq x y z
N GLU A 1 6.00 12.80 14.00
CA GLU A 1 4.98 13.41 13.14
C GLU A 1 3.78 12.49 13.21
N GLU A 2 2.64 12.99 13.68
CA GLU A 2 1.43 12.21 13.92
C GLU A 2 0.51 12.46 12.73
N LEU A 3 0.18 11.42 11.95
CA LEU A 3 -0.72 11.58 10.80
C LEU A 3 -2.11 11.94 11.35
N GLU A 4 -2.61 13.13 11.03
CA GLU A 4 -3.98 13.59 11.37
C GLU A 4 -5.06 12.90 10.52
N ILE A 5 -4.99 11.58 10.42
CA ILE A 5 -6.01 10.77 9.75
C ILE A 5 -7.04 10.40 10.81
N GLN A 6 -8.20 11.09 10.78
CA GLN A 6 -9.26 10.98 11.80
C GLN A 6 -9.77 9.56 12.06
N ASN A 7 -9.40 8.55 11.26
CA ASN A 7 -9.81 7.16 11.40
C ASN A 7 -8.67 6.15 11.52
N PHE A 8 -7.42 6.60 11.61
CA PHE A 8 -6.26 5.70 11.64
C PHE A 8 -6.35 4.61 12.75
N PRO A 9 -6.77 4.91 13.99
CA PRO A 9 -6.89 3.89 15.03
C PRO A 9 -7.96 2.82 14.73
N ASN A 10 -9.07 3.21 14.09
CA ASN A 10 -10.13 2.27 13.72
C ASN A 10 -9.68 1.36 12.59
N LEU A 11 -9.04 1.92 11.56
CA LEU A 11 -8.45 1.16 10.46
C LEU A 11 -7.41 0.15 10.94
N LEU A 12 -6.60 0.55 11.93
CA LEU A 12 -5.60 -0.33 12.54
C LEU A 12 -6.26 -1.52 13.27
N ARG A 13 -7.35 -1.27 14.01
CA ARG A 13 -8.11 -2.33 14.69
C ARG A 13 -8.76 -3.31 13.71
N ASP A 14 -9.35 -2.79 12.64
CA ASP A 14 -10.03 -3.62 11.64
C ASP A 14 -9.02 -4.50 10.89
N PHE A 15 -7.89 -3.93 10.49
CA PHE A 15 -6.81 -4.68 9.85
C PHE A 15 -6.24 -5.77 10.75
N LEU A 16 -5.92 -5.45 12.01
CA LEU A 16 -5.45 -6.45 12.98
C LEU A 16 -6.45 -7.59 13.11
N SER A 17 -7.74 -7.27 13.18
CA SER A 17 -8.80 -8.28 13.25
C SER A 17 -8.81 -9.18 12.01
N GLN A 18 -8.67 -8.62 10.80
CA GLN A 18 -8.62 -9.40 9.57
C GLN A 18 -7.37 -10.30 9.49
N GLN A 19 -6.18 -9.77 9.76
CA GLN A 19 -4.92 -10.54 9.66
C GLN A 19 -4.82 -11.67 10.70
N LEU A 20 -5.39 -11.47 11.89
CA LEU A 20 -5.36 -12.46 12.97
C LEU A 20 -6.40 -13.58 12.79
N ASN A 21 -7.51 -13.29 12.12
CA ASN A 21 -8.55 -14.29 11.84
C ASN A 21 -8.19 -15.21 10.66
N THR A 22 -7.39 -14.74 9.69
CA THR A 22 -6.97 -15.55 8.53
C THR A 22 -5.92 -16.60 8.90
N ASN A 23 -5.14 -16.41 9.98
CA ASN A 23 -4.15 -17.37 10.48
C ASN A 23 -4.73 -18.32 11.55
N ALA A 24 -5.93 -18.86 11.31
CA ALA A 24 -6.61 -19.78 12.23
C ALA A 24 -5.93 -21.16 12.27
N GLY A 25 -4.86 -21.25 13.07
CA GLY A 25 -4.18 -22.50 13.43
C GLY A 25 -3.32 -22.42 14.71
N GLY A 26 -3.30 -21.30 15.44
CA GLY A 26 -2.52 -21.18 16.68
C GLY A 26 -3.04 -20.09 17.64
N PRO A 27 -2.71 -20.16 18.95
CA PRO A 27 -3.42 -19.43 19.99
C PRO A 27 -2.93 -17.99 20.18
N GLN A 28 -3.93 -17.10 20.27
CA GLN A 28 -3.96 -15.72 20.77
C GLN A 28 -4.04 -14.60 19.72
N PRO A 29 -4.97 -13.64 19.89
CA PRO A 29 -5.01 -12.43 19.07
C PRO A 29 -3.75 -11.60 19.39
N ALA A 30 -2.92 -11.33 18.38
CA ALA A 30 -1.77 -10.47 18.57
C ALA A 30 -2.27 -9.04 18.81
N ILE A 31 -2.02 -8.51 19.99
CA ILE A 31 -2.45 -7.15 20.36
C ILE A 31 -1.31 -6.20 19.97
N PHE A 32 -1.64 -5.02 19.47
CA PHE A 32 -0.67 -3.95 19.24
C PHE A 32 -0.09 -3.48 20.58
N THR A 33 1.24 -3.49 20.72
CA THR A 33 1.91 -3.32 22.02
C THR A 33 2.73 -2.05 22.18
N GLY A 34 2.69 -1.11 21.24
CA GLY A 34 3.68 -0.03 21.30
C GLY A 34 3.36 1.23 20.52
N HIS A 35 4.42 1.94 20.16
CA HIS A 35 4.36 3.12 19.31
C HIS A 35 4.57 2.71 17.85
N LEU A 36 3.80 3.33 16.96
CA LEU A 36 3.98 3.17 15.53
C LEU A 36 5.29 3.83 15.10
N LYS A 37 6.13 3.11 14.36
CA LYS A 37 7.27 3.72 13.66
C LYS A 37 6.84 4.04 12.23
N ILE A 38 6.78 5.34 11.90
CA ILE A 38 6.44 5.83 10.57
C ILE A 38 7.71 6.01 9.75
N TYR A 39 7.66 5.67 8.47
CA TYR A 39 8.70 5.83 7.48
C TYR A 39 8.14 6.60 6.27
N HIS A 40 8.96 7.49 5.71
CA HIS A 40 8.58 8.34 4.56
C HIS A 40 9.04 7.79 3.22
N SER A 41 9.72 6.65 3.21
CA SER A 41 10.08 5.94 1.99
C SER A 41 10.37 4.48 2.29
N THR A 42 10.15 3.63 1.30
CA THR A 42 10.63 2.24 1.28
C THR A 42 11.31 1.96 -0.04
N THR A 43 12.09 0.88 -0.10
CA THR A 43 12.69 0.41 -1.34
C THR A 43 12.01 -0.89 -1.75
N ALA A 44 11.45 -0.92 -2.95
CA ALA A 44 10.95 -2.13 -3.59
C ALA A 44 12.04 -2.69 -4.52
N THR A 45 12.24 -3.99 -4.48
CA THR A 45 13.20 -4.69 -5.34
C THR A 45 12.46 -5.71 -6.18
N PHE A 46 12.52 -5.60 -7.50
CA PHE A 46 11.83 -6.50 -8.42
C PHE A 46 12.71 -6.86 -9.61
N VAL A 47 12.36 -7.93 -10.30
CA VAL A 47 13.02 -8.36 -11.54
C VAL A 47 12.03 -8.15 -12.67
N SER A 48 12.35 -7.28 -13.62
CA SER A 48 11.51 -7.07 -14.79
C SER A 48 11.67 -8.25 -15.77
N PRO A 49 10.59 -8.94 -16.16
CA PRO A 49 10.67 -10.04 -17.12
C PRO A 49 11.17 -9.61 -18.50
N SER A 50 10.97 -8.34 -18.86
CA SER A 50 11.29 -7.78 -20.18
C SER A 50 12.69 -7.17 -20.28
N ASP A 51 13.39 -7.03 -19.16
CA ASP A 51 14.76 -6.54 -19.11
C ASP A 51 15.70 -7.72 -18.79
N PRO A 52 16.25 -8.42 -19.80
CA PRO A 52 17.18 -9.52 -19.60
C PRO A 52 18.57 -8.98 -19.20
N CYS A 53 18.62 -8.21 -18.12
CA CYS A 53 19.85 -7.93 -17.45
C CYS A 53 20.33 -9.25 -16.82
N GLY A 54 21.52 -9.73 -17.20
CA GLY A 54 22.04 -11.07 -16.87
C GLY A 54 22.14 -11.42 -15.37
N VAL A 55 22.78 -12.55 -15.06
CA VAL A 55 22.85 -13.17 -13.72
C VAL A 55 23.08 -12.13 -12.59
N GLY A 56 22.03 -11.86 -11.79
CA GLY A 56 22.10 -11.03 -10.58
C GLY A 56 21.33 -9.71 -10.58
N HIS A 57 20.56 -9.35 -11.62
CA HIS A 57 19.98 -8.01 -11.70
C HIS A 57 18.51 -7.93 -11.27
N ALA A 58 18.31 -7.56 -10.01
CA ALA A 58 17.06 -6.97 -9.54
C ALA A 58 17.13 -5.45 -9.64
N ARG A 59 16.06 -4.82 -10.10
CA ARG A 59 15.85 -3.37 -10.06
C ARG A 59 15.42 -2.99 -8.65
N CYS A 60 15.96 -1.88 -8.15
CA CYS A 60 15.52 -1.29 -6.89
C CYS A 60 14.90 0.06 -7.20
N GLU A 61 13.67 0.27 -6.76
CA GLU A 61 12.95 1.53 -6.87
C GLU A 61 12.59 2.02 -5.47
N GLN A 62 12.82 3.31 -5.24
CA GLN A 62 12.48 3.95 -3.98
C GLN A 62 11.09 4.54 -4.09
N ILE A 63 10.17 4.03 -3.28
CA ILE A 63 8.80 4.52 -3.17
C ILE A 63 8.73 5.51 -2.00
N LYS A 64 8.14 6.67 -2.24
CA LYS A 64 8.09 7.81 -1.32
C LYS A 64 6.68 8.08 -0.83
N ALA A 65 6.61 8.46 0.44
CA ALA A 65 5.41 8.87 1.12
C ALA A 65 5.72 10.08 2.01
N MET A 66 5.94 11.23 1.37
CA MET A 66 6.46 12.44 2.00
C MET A 66 5.33 13.46 2.20
N PRO A 67 4.89 13.72 3.45
CA PRO A 67 3.81 14.66 3.72
C PRO A 67 4.20 16.12 3.42
N SER A 68 5.50 16.43 3.40
CA SER A 68 6.02 17.69 2.89
C SER A 68 7.32 17.45 2.14
N TRP A 69 7.40 17.91 0.89
CA TRP A 69 8.60 17.85 0.08
C TRP A 69 9.18 19.25 -0.13
N PHE A 70 10.36 19.53 0.44
CA PHE A 70 11.03 20.85 0.40
C PHE A 70 10.15 22.03 0.88
N HIS A 71 9.40 21.87 1.98
CA HIS A 71 8.40 22.85 2.46
C HIS A 71 7.29 23.15 1.43
N GLY A 72 7.16 22.29 0.42
CA GLY A 72 6.14 22.34 -0.60
C GLY A 72 5.03 21.31 -0.32
N PRO A 73 4.22 21.02 -1.35
CA PRO A 73 3.12 20.08 -1.23
C PRO A 73 3.61 18.66 -0.92
N GLU A 74 2.67 17.83 -0.48
CA GLU A 74 2.86 16.40 -0.30
C GLU A 74 3.34 15.71 -1.60
N CYS A 75 4.19 14.70 -1.43
CA CYS A 75 4.73 13.87 -2.49
C CYS A 75 4.52 12.41 -2.12
N TYR A 76 3.41 11.86 -2.60
CA TYR A 76 3.00 10.48 -2.45
C TYR A 76 3.18 9.76 -3.78
N ASP A 77 3.90 8.64 -3.77
CA ASP A 77 4.07 7.82 -4.96
C ASP A 77 2.81 6.97 -5.20
N THR A 78 2.53 6.73 -6.48
CA THR A 78 1.43 5.88 -6.93
C THR A 78 1.96 4.47 -7.18
N VAL A 79 1.22 3.46 -6.74
CA VAL A 79 1.60 2.05 -6.87
C VAL A 79 0.45 1.22 -7.41
N PHE A 80 0.80 0.11 -8.06
CA PHE A 80 -0.08 -1.00 -8.31
C PHE A 80 -0.07 -1.95 -7.11
N VAL A 81 -1.27 -2.30 -6.65
CA VAL A 81 -1.48 -3.27 -5.57
C VAL A 81 -2.19 -4.46 -6.17
N ASN A 82 -1.62 -5.65 -6.00
CA ASN A 82 -2.30 -6.89 -6.39
C ASN A 82 -3.43 -7.17 -5.38
N THR A 83 -4.67 -7.16 -5.86
CA THR A 83 -5.88 -7.42 -5.06
C THR A 83 -6.49 -8.79 -5.33
N ASP A 84 -6.12 -9.47 -6.43
CA ASP A 84 -6.66 -10.76 -6.81
C ASP A 84 -5.61 -11.68 -7.45
N ASP A 85 -5.10 -12.65 -6.69
CA ASP A 85 -4.12 -13.63 -7.14
C ASP A 85 -4.66 -14.61 -8.21
N THR A 86 -5.97 -14.57 -8.54
CA THR A 86 -6.55 -15.45 -9.56
C THR A 86 -6.36 -14.93 -10.98
N TRP A 87 -6.11 -13.64 -11.16
CA TRP A 87 -5.87 -13.02 -12.46
C TRP A 87 -4.41 -12.63 -12.62
N GLU A 88 -3.94 -12.52 -13.86
CA GLU A 88 -2.58 -12.07 -14.15
C GLU A 88 -2.56 -10.64 -14.69
N GLY A 89 -1.52 -9.89 -14.33
CA GLY A 89 -1.27 -8.54 -14.82
C GLY A 89 -2.27 -7.51 -14.30
N MET A 90 -2.58 -6.50 -15.13
CA MET A 90 -3.39 -5.34 -14.76
C MET A 90 -4.82 -5.69 -14.28
N GLN A 91 -5.34 -6.86 -14.63
CA GLN A 91 -6.68 -7.29 -14.21
C GLN A 91 -6.74 -7.68 -12.72
N ALA A 92 -5.60 -8.06 -12.15
CA ALA A 92 -5.44 -8.36 -10.73
C ALA A 92 -4.97 -7.15 -9.91
N MET A 93 -4.72 -6.02 -10.56
CA MET A 93 -4.06 -4.87 -9.95
C MET A 93 -5.00 -3.68 -9.85
N GLU A 94 -4.98 -3.05 -8.68
CA GLU A 94 -5.63 -1.78 -8.43
C GLU A 94 -4.58 -0.69 -8.21
N VAL A 95 -4.98 0.56 -8.42
CA VAL A 95 -4.10 1.73 -8.29
C VAL A 95 -4.32 2.41 -6.95
N ALA A 96 -3.25 2.71 -6.24
CA ALA A 96 -3.32 3.41 -4.96
C ALA A 96 -2.18 4.42 -4.78
N TRP A 97 -2.43 5.46 -3.99
CA TRP A 97 -1.39 6.35 -3.45
C TRP A 97 -0.88 5.82 -2.12
N ILE A 98 0.43 5.85 -1.93
CA ILE A 98 1.01 5.54 -0.62
C ILE A 98 1.11 6.80 0.21
N VAL A 99 0.35 6.83 1.29
CA VAL A 99 0.25 7.97 2.20
C VAL A 99 1.33 7.90 3.28
N CYS A 100 1.59 6.71 3.82
CA CYS A 100 2.70 6.48 4.73
C CYS A 100 3.09 5.00 4.82
N PHE A 101 4.33 4.76 5.21
CA PHE A 101 4.80 3.45 5.60
C PHE A 101 4.95 3.39 7.11
N PHE A 102 4.68 2.25 7.71
CA PHE A 102 4.94 2.07 9.13
C PHE A 102 5.17 0.61 9.51
N SER A 103 5.74 0.40 10.69
CA SER A 103 5.91 -0.93 11.26
C SER A 103 5.03 -1.11 12.49
N LEU A 104 4.29 -2.21 12.51
CA LEU A 104 3.33 -2.55 13.55
C LEU A 104 3.90 -3.66 14.46
N PRO A 105 4.39 -3.32 15.67
CA PRO A 105 4.84 -4.31 16.65
C PRO A 105 3.65 -5.03 17.30
N CYS A 106 3.71 -6.36 17.34
CA CYS A 106 2.70 -7.22 17.93
C CYS A 106 3.20 -7.94 19.20
N THR A 107 2.27 -8.35 20.07
CA THR A 107 2.58 -9.11 21.32
C THR A 107 3.40 -10.39 21.10
N ASN A 108 3.33 -10.99 19.91
CA ASN A 108 4.09 -12.19 19.54
C ASN A 108 5.58 -11.92 19.25
N GLY A 109 6.03 -10.66 19.38
CA GLY A 109 7.40 -10.24 19.08
C GLY A 109 7.68 -10.02 17.59
N VAL A 110 6.68 -10.17 16.73
CA VAL A 110 6.79 -9.91 15.28
C VAL A 110 6.37 -8.47 15.00
N SER A 111 7.09 -7.80 14.10
CA SER A 111 6.73 -6.47 13.61
C SER A 111 6.34 -6.56 12.14
N TYR A 112 5.11 -6.16 11.81
CA TYR A 112 4.60 -6.25 10.44
C TYR A 112 4.87 -4.92 9.70
N PRO A 113 5.57 -4.95 8.55
CA PRO A 113 5.66 -3.78 7.69
C PRO A 113 4.33 -3.56 6.99
N CYS A 114 3.79 -2.36 7.13
CA CYS A 114 2.51 -1.96 6.59
C CYS A 114 2.63 -0.66 5.80
N ALA A 115 1.78 -0.52 4.81
CA ALA A 115 1.56 0.74 4.12
C ALA A 115 0.12 1.20 4.36
N LEU A 116 -0.05 2.50 4.57
CA LEU A 116 -1.34 3.15 4.45
C LEU A 116 -1.49 3.64 3.03
N ILE A 117 -2.52 3.17 2.35
CA ILE A 117 -2.77 3.50 0.95
C ILE A 117 -4.14 4.16 0.77
N HIS A 118 -4.25 5.02 -0.23
CA HIS A 118 -5.50 5.64 -0.67
C HIS A 118 -5.82 5.13 -2.07
N TRP A 119 -6.92 4.41 -2.22
CA TRP A 119 -7.35 3.83 -3.48
C TRP A 119 -7.80 4.86 -4.52
N PHE A 120 -7.67 4.46 -5.77
CA PHE A 120 -8.29 5.13 -6.90
C PHE A 120 -9.46 4.34 -7.46
N ASP A 121 -10.50 5.04 -7.90
CA ASP A 121 -11.56 4.50 -8.72
C ASP A 121 -11.24 4.72 -10.21
N TYR A 122 -11.61 3.76 -11.06
CA TYR A 122 -11.62 3.98 -12.50
C TYR A 122 -12.67 5.04 -12.88
N VAL A 123 -12.27 5.99 -13.71
CA VAL A 123 -13.16 7.06 -14.20
C VAL A 123 -14.14 6.50 -15.23
N ALA A 124 -13.75 5.45 -15.96
CA ALA A 124 -14.56 4.76 -16.94
C ALA A 124 -14.08 3.31 -17.12
N ASP A 125 -14.99 2.43 -17.53
CA ASP A 125 -14.72 1.00 -17.83
C ASP A 125 -13.98 0.79 -19.17
N LYS A 126 -13.27 1.81 -19.66
CA LYS A 126 -12.53 1.75 -20.92
C LYS A 126 -11.31 2.66 -20.88
N LEU A 127 -10.32 2.31 -21.69
CA LEU A 127 -9.15 3.14 -21.93
C LEU A 127 -9.55 4.48 -22.53
N ASP A 128 -8.86 5.53 -22.09
CA ASP A 128 -8.97 6.83 -22.71
C ASP A 128 -8.52 6.74 -24.17
N LYS A 129 -9.29 7.32 -25.08
CA LYS A 129 -9.06 7.19 -26.53
C LYS A 129 -7.82 7.92 -27.00
N LEU A 130 -7.37 8.93 -26.26
CA LEU A 130 -6.21 9.76 -26.63
C LEU A 130 -4.92 9.16 -26.10
N THR A 131 -4.90 8.73 -24.83
CA THR A 131 -3.70 8.19 -24.19
C THR A 131 -3.56 6.68 -24.33
N GLY A 132 -4.67 5.96 -24.56
CA GLY A 132 -4.71 4.50 -24.49
C GLY A 132 -4.49 3.96 -23.08
N MET A 133 -4.65 4.79 -22.04
CA MET A 133 -4.43 4.44 -20.63
C MET A 133 -5.74 4.40 -19.84
N TRP A 134 -5.73 3.67 -18.73
CA TRP A 134 -6.81 3.71 -17.76
C TRP A 134 -6.76 5.04 -17.00
N MET A 135 -7.90 5.73 -16.95
CA MET A 135 -8.04 6.97 -16.20
C MET A 135 -8.58 6.65 -14.81
N VAL A 136 -7.89 7.16 -13.80
CA VAL A 136 -8.19 6.91 -12.39
C VAL A 136 -8.37 8.22 -11.63
N LYS A 137 -9.23 8.21 -10.61
CA LYS A 137 -9.44 9.35 -9.68
C LYS A 137 -9.39 8.86 -8.24
N LEU A 138 -9.01 9.71 -7.29
CA LEU A 138 -9.05 9.35 -5.87
C LEU A 138 -10.44 8.88 -5.46
N SER A 139 -10.48 7.76 -4.73
CA SER A 139 -11.71 7.22 -4.15
C SER A 139 -12.07 7.97 -2.88
N PHE A 140 -13.33 8.37 -2.73
CA PHE A 140 -13.83 9.01 -1.52
C PHE A 140 -15.06 8.26 -1.02
N LEU A 141 -15.17 8.11 0.30
CA LEU A 141 -16.38 7.62 0.93
C LEU A 141 -17.52 8.62 0.70
N VAL A 142 -18.77 8.16 0.85
CA VAL A 142 -20.00 8.97 0.70
C VAL A 142 -19.96 10.26 1.55
N ASP A 143 -19.18 10.27 2.63
CA ASP A 143 -18.99 11.41 3.53
C ASP A 143 -17.76 12.28 3.20
N HIS A 144 -17.23 12.20 1.97
CA HIS A 144 -16.03 12.90 1.48
C HIS A 144 -14.73 12.58 2.23
N THR A 145 -14.72 11.53 3.04
CA THR A 145 -13.51 11.03 3.70
C THR A 145 -12.75 10.11 2.77
N ALA A 146 -11.43 10.27 2.72
CA ALA A 146 -10.56 9.40 1.94
C ALA A 146 -10.63 7.95 2.45
N THR A 147 -10.74 6.99 1.53
CA THR A 147 -10.72 5.56 1.85
C THR A 147 -9.28 5.11 2.01
N PHE A 148 -8.87 4.82 3.24
CA PHE A 148 -7.54 4.31 3.52
C PHE A 148 -7.60 2.82 3.91
N LEU A 149 -6.70 2.00 3.37
CA LEU A 149 -6.50 0.62 3.82
C LEU A 149 -5.06 0.39 4.28
N LEU A 150 -4.93 -0.53 5.24
CA LEU A 150 -3.64 -1.13 5.55
C LEU A 150 -3.40 -2.30 4.59
N SER A 151 -2.25 -2.29 3.92
CA SER A 151 -1.72 -3.48 3.25
C SER A 151 -0.43 -3.95 3.93
N THR A 152 -0.24 -5.27 4.01
CA THR A 152 1.07 -5.82 4.33
C THR A 152 1.99 -5.63 3.12
N LEU A 153 3.18 -5.07 3.37
CA LEU A 153 4.20 -5.00 2.33
C LEU A 153 4.85 -6.37 2.21
N THR A 154 4.31 -7.23 1.34
CA THR A 154 5.05 -8.40 0.86
C THR A 154 5.77 -8.03 -0.44
N PRO A 155 6.95 -8.60 -0.72
CA PRO A 155 7.71 -8.31 -1.95
C PRO A 155 6.93 -8.55 -3.25
N SER A 156 5.87 -9.36 -3.20
CA SER A 156 5.02 -9.72 -4.33
C SER A 156 3.77 -8.84 -4.50
N SER A 157 3.39 -8.05 -3.49
CA SER A 157 2.07 -7.39 -3.46
C SER A 157 2.05 -5.95 -3.97
N VAL A 158 3.21 -5.29 -4.10
CA VAL A 158 3.29 -3.87 -4.48
C VAL A 158 4.32 -3.67 -5.58
N GLN A 159 3.87 -3.15 -6.72
CA GLN A 159 4.73 -2.73 -7.83
C GLN A 159 4.58 -1.20 -8.00
N HIS A 160 5.70 -0.51 -8.20
CA HIS A 160 5.67 0.92 -8.49
C HIS A 160 5.24 1.15 -9.95
N ILE A 161 4.47 2.22 -10.22
CA ILE A 161 3.99 2.59 -11.56
C ILE A 161 5.11 3.18 -12.40
#